data_AF-A0A2P5NT01-F1
#
_entry.id   AF-A0A2P5NT01-F1
#
_cell.length_a   1.000
_cell.length_b   1.000
_cell.length_c   1.000
_cell.angle_alpha   90.00
_cell.angle_beta   90.00
_cell.angle_gamma   90.00
#
_symmetry.space_group_name_H-M   'P 1'
#
loop_
_entity.id
_entity.type
_entity.pdbx_description
1 polymer ?
#
loop_
_entity_poly.entity_id
_entity_poly.type
_entity_poly.pdbx_seq_one_letter_code
_entity_poly.pdbx_strand_id
1 'polypeptide(L)' 'MRALCVYLGISPATAWRRVGDDPLFPKPIKMSPGVTLFDLNAADAYIADKRHASAEAAA' A
#
# COMPACT_ATOMS: atom_id res chain seq x y z
N MET A 1 1.66 0.69 -10.59
CA MET A 1 2.32 1.55 -9.58
C MET A 1 1.70 2.95 -9.44
N ARG A 2 1.69 3.81 -10.47
CA ARG A 2 1.22 5.22 -10.36
C ARG A 2 -0.16 5.38 -9.70
N ALA A 3 -1.14 4.53 -10.04
CA ALA A 3 -2.49 4.60 -9.47
C ALA A 3 -2.50 4.39 -7.95
N LEU A 4 -1.77 3.38 -7.44
CA LEU A 4 -1.65 3.12 -6.00
C LEU A 4 -1.02 4.32 -5.26
N CYS A 5 0.03 4.91 -5.83
CA CYS A 5 0.69 6.09 -5.26
C CYS A 5 -0.26 7.27 -5.10
N VAL A 6 -1.08 7.55 -6.12
CA VAL A 6 -2.10 8.60 -6.06
C VAL A 6 -3.17 8.25 -5.03
N TYR A 7 -3.65 7.01 -5.04
CA TYR A 7 -4.70 6.53 -4.13
C TYR A 7 -4.30 6.64 -2.66
N LEU A 8 -3.08 6.25 -2.34
CA LEU A 8 -2.53 6.29 -0.98
C LEU A 8 -1.88 7.63 -0.62
N GLY A 9 -1.78 8.57 -1.56
CA GLY A 9 -1.11 9.87 -1.36
C GLY A 9 0.38 9.75 -1.05
N ILE A 10 1.10 8.78 -1.64
CA ILE A 10 2.52 8.53 -1.36
C ILE A 10 3.39 8.53 -2.62
N SER A 11 4.69 8.80 -2.43
CA SER A 11 5.67 8.68 -3.51
C SER A 11 5.92 7.20 -3.89
N PRO A 12 6.36 6.93 -5.14
CA PRO A 12 6.73 5.57 -5.57
C PRO A 12 7.84 4.95 -4.72
N ALA A 13 8.81 5.76 -4.26
CA ALA A 13 9.89 5.30 -3.39
C ALA A 13 9.33 4.80 -2.04
N THR A 14 8.39 5.54 -1.45
CA THR A 14 7.71 5.12 -0.21
C THR A 14 6.89 3.85 -0.42
N ALA A 15 6.21 3.71 -1.55
CA ALA A 15 5.47 2.49 -1.88
C ALA A 15 6.40 1.27 -1.93
N TRP A 16 7.53 1.35 -2.63
CA TRP A 16 8.51 0.26 -2.69
C TRP A 16 9.15 -0.06 -1.36
N ARG A 17 9.44 0.95 -0.54
CA ARG A 17 9.93 0.73 0.82
C ARG A 17 8.91 -0.05 1.65
N ARG A 18 7.64 0.35 1.62
CA ARG A 18 6.57 -0.35 2.35
C ARG A 18 6.34 -1.77 1.86
N VAL A 19 6.50 -2.04 0.56
CA VAL A 19 6.47 -3.41 0.03
C VAL A 19 7.52 -4.31 0.70
N GLY A 20 8.68 -3.77 1.08
CA GLY A 20 9.73 -4.51 1.79
C GLY A 20 9.56 -4.55 3.31
N ASP A 21 9.15 -3.44 3.91
CA ASP A 21 9.20 -3.24 5.37
C ASP A 21 7.87 -3.54 6.07
N ASP A 22 6.73 -3.36 5.39
CA ASP A 22 5.39 -3.45 6.00
C ASP A 22 4.68 -4.72 5.49
N PRO A 23 4.55 -5.77 6.32
CA PRO A 23 3.98 -7.05 5.91
C PRO A 23 2.49 -6.99 5.56
N LEU A 24 1.79 -5.91 5.99
CA LEU A 24 0.38 -5.68 5.69
C LEU A 24 0.18 -4.86 4.43
N PHE A 25 1.26 -4.33 3.84
CA PHE A 25 1.16 -3.54 2.62
C PHE A 25 0.76 -4.42 1.42
N PRO A 26 -0.01 -3.88 0.44
CA PRO A 26 -0.42 -4.64 -0.73
C PRO A 26 0.78 -5.23 -1.48
N LYS A 27 0.72 -6.54 -1.75
CA LYS A 27 1.81 -7.25 -2.44
C LYS A 27 1.84 -6.90 -3.93
N PRO A 28 3.03 -6.69 -4.52
CA PRO A 28 3.16 -6.41 -5.94
C PRO A 28 2.85 -7.65 -6.77
N ILE A 29 2.00 -7.50 -7.78
CA ILE A 29 1.69 -8.52 -8.78
C ILE A 29 2.42 -8.15 -10.07
N LYS A 30 3.41 -8.96 -10.46
CA LYS A 30 4.20 -8.73 -11.67
C LYS A 30 3.46 -9.30 -12.87
N MET A 31 2.99 -8.42 -13.77
CA MET A 31 2.22 -8.84 -14.94
C MET A 31 3.08 -9.01 -16.19
N SER A 32 3.99 -8.05 -16.43
CA SER A 32 4.92 -8.07 -17.55
C SER A 32 6.18 -7.25 -17.19
N PRO A 33 7.25 -7.27 -18.00
CA PRO A 33 8.44 -6.47 -17.74
C PRO A 33 8.09 -4.98 -17.59
N GLY A 34 8.43 -4.39 -16.44
CA GLY A 34 8.14 -2.99 -16.13
C GLY A 34 6.71 -2.69 -15.66
N VAL A 35 5.80 -3.67 -15.65
CA VAL A 35 4.42 -3.49 -15.21
C VAL A 35 4.16 -4.25 -13.91
N THR A 36 3.90 -3.48 -12.85
CA THR A 36 3.51 -3.98 -11.53
C THR A 36 2.14 -3.44 -11.14
N LEU A 37 1.23 -4.38 -10.88
CA LEU A 37 -0.11 -4.14 -10.39
C LEU A 37 -0.17 -4.36 -8.87
N PHE A 38 -1.16 -3.72 -8.25
CA PHE A 38 -1.50 -3.88 -6.85
C PHE A 38 -3.01 -4.00 -6.77
N ASP A 39 -3.49 -4.87 -5.89
CA ASP A 39 -4.91 -5.03 -5.62
C ASP A 39 -5.42 -3.82 -4.81
N LEU A 40 -6.45 -3.15 -5.32
CA LEU A 40 -7.06 -2.00 -4.66
C LEU A 40 -7.85 -2.41 -3.42
N ASN A 41 -8.49 -3.59 -3.40
CA ASN A 41 -9.20 -4.07 -2.21
C ASN A 41 -8.22 -4.32 -1.05
N ALA A 42 -7.02 -4.84 -1.37
CA ALA A 42 -5.96 -4.98 -0.39
C ALA A 42 -5.43 -3.61 0.11
N ALA A 43 -5.38 -2.62 -0.79
CA ALA A 43 -5.02 -1.24 -0.41
C ALA A 43 -6.07 -0.62 0.53
N ASP A 44 -7.36 -0.88 0.30
CA ASP A 44 -8.46 -0.44 1.17
C ASP A 44 -8.39 -1.10 2.55
N ALA A 45 -8.16 -2.42 2.60
CA ALA A 45 -7.96 -3.14 3.85
C ALA A 45 -6.78 -2.57 4.65
N TYR A 46 -5.66 -2.27 3.97
CA TYR A 46 -4.49 -1.66 4.59
C TYR A 46 -4.77 -0.24 5.16
N ILE A 47 -5.57 0.58 4.47
CA ILE A 47 -5.97 1.89 4.98
C ILE A 47 -6.88 1.73 6.21
N ALA A 48 -7.84 0.80 6.17
CA ALA A 48 -8.75 0.55 7.27
C ALA A 48 -7.96 0.13 8.53
N ASP A 49 -7.03 -0.80 8.39
CA ASP A 49 -6.18 -1.27 9.48
C ASP A 49 -5.31 -0.15 10.09
N LYS A 50 -4.66 0.67 9.25
CA LYS A 50 -3.91 1.85 9.72
C LYS A 50 -4.77 2.85 10.49
N ARG A 51 -6.03 3.03 10.08
CA ARG A 51 -6.98 3.92 10.79
C ARG A 51 -7.35 3.36 12.16
N HIS A 52 -7.57 2.04 12.26
CA HIS A 52 -7.82 1.39 13.54
C HIS A 52 -6.61 1.47 14.48
N ALA A 53 -5.41 1.17 13.99
CA ALA A 53 -4.18 1.28 14.78
C ALA A 53 -3.90 2.71 15.26
N SER A 54 -4.17 3.72 14.43
CA SER A 54 -3.99 5.12 14.83
C SER A 54 -5.06 5.62 15.79
N ALA A 55 -6.27 5.05 15.76
CA ALA A 55 -7.36 5.39 16.67
C ALA A 55 -7.15 4.79 18.07
N GLU A 56 -6.64 3.56 18.17
CA GLU A 56 -6.30 2.94 19.45
C GLU A 56 -5.06 3.57 20.10
N ALA A 57 -4.08 4.03 19.31
CA ALA A 57 -2.90 4.72 19.84
C ALA A 57 -3.20 6.17 20.34
N ALA A 58 -4.36 6.72 20.00
CA ALA A 58 -4.78 8.08 20.36
C ALA A 58 -5.83 8.13 21.48
N ALA A 59 -6.27 6.97 21.98
CA ALA A 59 -7.22 6.81 23.08
C ALA A 59 -6.50 6.46 24.39
#